data_AF-A0A151TAJ2-F1
#
_entry.id   AF-A0A151TAJ2-F1
#
_cell.length_a   1.000
_cell.length_b   1.000
_cell.length_c   1.000
_cell.angle_alpha   90.00
_cell.angle_beta   90.00
_cell.angle_gamma   90.00
#
_symmetry.space_group_name_H-M   'P 1'
#
loop_
_entity.id
_entity.type
_entity.pdbx_description
1 polymer ?
#
loop_
_entity_poly.entity_id
_entity_poly.type
_entity_poly.pdbx_seq_one_letter_code
_entity_poly.pdbx_strand_id
1 'polypeptide(L)' 'MQTLWLPQAVCTRIDQACRRMLWATSDNTRFWSPVSWDVVTQPTEFGGLGVREARRVNVSLLGKLV' A
#
# COMPACT_ATOMS: atom_id res chain seq x y z
N MET A 1 13.64 -12.87 -4.76
CA MET A 1 13.69 -12.14 -6.04
C MET A 1 12.29 -12.18 -6.64
N GLN A 2 11.62 -11.03 -6.82
CA GLN A 2 10.30 -10.98 -7.46
C GLN A 2 10.50 -10.99 -8.98
N THR A 3 10.27 -12.13 -9.63
CA THR A 3 10.53 -12.32 -11.07
C THR A 3 9.31 -12.16 -11.96
N LEU A 4 8.12 -11.99 -11.36
CA LEU A 4 6.84 -11.95 -12.06
C LEU A 4 6.01 -10.73 -11.69
N TRP A 5 5.32 -10.20 -12.69
CA TRP A 5 4.27 -9.20 -12.53
C TRP A 5 3.15 -9.77 -11.68
N LEU A 6 2.83 -9.09 -10.58
CA LEU A 6 1.68 -9.46 -9.76
C LEU A 6 0.40 -8.99 -10.46
N PRO A 7 -0.65 -9.84 -10.51
CA PRO A 7 -1.96 -9.38 -10.96
C PRO A 7 -2.44 -8.20 -10.12
N GLN A 8 -3.14 -7.27 -10.74
CA GLN A 8 -3.59 -6.06 -10.07
C GLN A 8 -4.41 -6.34 -8.80
N ALA A 9 -5.27 -7.36 -8.86
CA ALA A 9 -6.08 -7.77 -7.73
C ALA A 9 -5.26 -8.16 -6.50
N VAL A 10 -4.05 -8.71 -6.68
CA VAL A 10 -3.15 -9.06 -5.58
C VAL A 10 -2.56 -7.80 -4.96
N CYS A 11 -2.06 -6.87 -5.78
CA CYS A 11 -1.56 -5.57 -5.29
C CYS A 11 -2.64 -4.82 -4.51
N THR A 12 -3.87 -4.78 -5.02
CA THR A 12 -5.00 -4.15 -4.35
C THR A 12 -5.34 -4.83 -3.02
N ARG A 13 -5.24 -6.18 -2.92
CA ARG A 13 -5.43 -6.89 -1.64
C ARG A 13 -4.34 -6.57 -0.62
N ILE A 14 -3.09 -6.43 -1.06
CA ILE A 14 -1.98 -6.03 -0.18
C ILE A 14 -2.24 -4.63 0.35
N ASP A 15 -2.56 -3.67 -0.52
CA ASP A 15 -2.87 -2.30 -0.10
C ASP A 15 -4.08 -2.28 0.85
N GLN A 16 -5.13 -3.07 0.59
CA GLN A 16 -6.27 -3.22 1.50
C GLN A 16 -5.87 -3.74 2.88
N ALA A 17 -4.94 -4.70 2.96
CA ALA A 17 -4.44 -5.21 4.23
C ALA A 17 -3.67 -4.13 5.00
N CYS A 18 -2.80 -3.36 4.32
CA CYS A 18 -2.08 -2.25 4.93
C CYS A 18 -3.04 -1.15 5.43
N ARG A 19 -4.06 -0.82 4.63
CA ARG A 19 -5.14 0.10 5.02
C ARG A 19 -5.85 -0.37 6.28
N ARG A 20 -6.27 -1.64 6.30
CA ARG A 20 -6.91 -2.24 7.47
C ARG A 20 -6.00 -2.18 8.69
N MET A 21 -4.70 -2.41 8.55
CA MET A 21 -3.77 -2.31 9.67
C MET A 21 -3.67 -0.88 10.23
N LEU A 22 -3.61 0.14 9.37
CA LEU A 22 -3.51 1.54 9.81
C LEU A 22 -4.76 2.06 10.51
N TRP A 23 -5.92 1.55 10.10
CA TRP A 23 -7.22 2.05 10.55
C TRP A 23 -8.06 0.97 11.25
N ALA A 24 -7.44 -0.13 11.66
CA ALA A 24 -8.10 -1.15 12.47
C ALA A 24 -8.42 -0.53 13.83
N THR A 25 -9.68 -0.63 14.23
CA THR A 25 -10.11 -0.38 15.60
C THR A 25 -10.54 -1.71 16.23
N SER A 26 -10.45 -1.80 17.56
CA SER A 26 -10.78 -3.01 18.33
C SER A 26 -12.26 -3.35 18.23
N ASP A 27 -13.10 -2.34 18.06
CA ASP A 27 -14.52 -2.52 17.84
C ASP A 27 -14.73 -2.82 16.36
N ASN A 28 -15.50 -3.86 16.05
CA ASN A 28 -15.80 -4.31 14.67
C ASN A 28 -16.67 -3.32 13.87
N THR A 29 -16.55 -2.02 14.17
CA THR A 29 -17.23 -0.90 13.56
C THR A 29 -16.48 -0.46 12.32
N ARG A 30 -17.22 -0.07 11.28
CA ARG A 30 -16.63 0.54 10.08
C ARG A 30 -15.95 1.85 10.49
N PHE A 31 -14.63 1.84 10.52
CA PHE A 31 -13.84 3.04 10.66
C PHE A 31 -13.66 3.72 9.29
N TRP A 32 -13.92 5.01 9.23
CA TRP A 32 -13.69 5.82 8.04
C TRP A 32 -12.22 6.24 8.01
N SER A 33 -11.49 5.89 6.95
CA SER A 33 -10.12 6.36 6.74
C SER A 33 -10.12 7.89 6.69
N PRO A 34 -9.54 8.60 7.67
CA PRO A 34 -9.59 10.06 7.71
C PRO A 34 -8.70 10.72 6.65
N VAL A 35 -7.81 9.94 6.02
CA VAL A 35 -6.83 10.41 5.04
C VAL A 35 -6.88 9.50 3.82
N SER A 36 -6.79 10.07 2.62
CA SER A 36 -6.78 9.31 1.37
C SER A 36 -5.53 8.41 1.29
N TRP A 37 -5.67 7.27 0.61
CA TRP A 37 -4.52 6.37 0.45
C TRP A 37 -3.37 7.01 -0.32
N ASP A 38 -3.67 7.86 -1.29
CA ASP A 38 -2.66 8.53 -2.09
C ASP A 38 -1.77 9.42 -1.20
N VAL A 39 -2.35 10.13 -0.23
CA VAL A 39 -1.59 10.93 0.74
C VAL A 39 -0.77 10.03 1.68
N VAL A 40 -1.35 8.94 2.17
CA VAL A 40 -0.65 7.98 3.04
C VAL A 40 0.61 7.42 2.38
N THR A 41 0.54 7.16 1.06
CA THR A 41 1.67 6.59 0.31
C THR A 41 2.76 7.60 -0.06
N GLN A 42 2.52 8.90 0.13
CA GLN A 42 3.54 9.91 -0.15
C GLN A 42 4.72 9.79 0.83
N PRO A 43 5.93 10.19 0.41
CA PRO A 43 7.05 10.36 1.32
C PRO A 43 6.71 11.24 2.53
N THR A 44 7.38 10.99 3.65
CA THR A 44 7.19 11.75 4.89
C THR A 44 7.53 13.23 4.74
N GLU A 45 8.49 13.56 3.88
CA GLU A 45 8.84 14.94 3.48
C GLU A 45 7.68 15.71 2.82
N PHE A 46 6.72 15.01 2.22
CA PHE A 46 5.51 15.60 1.61
C PHE A 46 4.26 15.46 2.50
N GLY A 47 4.43 15.08 3.78
CA GLY A 47 3.33 14.93 4.73
C GLY A 47 2.58 13.60 4.65
N GLY A 48 3.11 12.62 3.92
CA GLY A 48 2.60 11.25 3.93
C GLY A 48 3.21 10.37 5.03
N LEU A 49 2.86 9.08 5.02
CA LEU A 49 3.42 8.08 5.94
C LEU A 49 4.56 7.26 5.31
N GLY A 50 4.89 7.49 4.03
CA GLY A 50 5.91 6.74 3.31
C GLY A 50 5.53 5.28 3.04
N VAL A 51 4.25 4.93 3.14
CA VAL A 51 3.78 3.56 2.86
C VAL A 51 3.94 3.28 1.36
N ARG A 52 4.61 2.18 1.02
CA ARG A 52 4.90 1.87 -0.38
C ARG A 52 3.71 1.17 -1.03
N GLU A 53 3.17 1.75 -2.10
CA GLU A 53 2.11 1.12 -2.91
C GLU A 53 2.61 -0.22 -3.49
N ALA A 54 1.85 -1.30 -3.28
CA ALA A 54 2.25 -2.65 -3.65
C ALA A 54 2.60 -2.79 -5.14
N ARG A 55 1.85 -2.10 -6.01
CA ARG A 55 2.10 -2.06 -7.46
C ARG A 55 3.45 -1.41 -7.79
N ARG A 56 3.76 -0.26 -7.20
CA ARG A 56 5.04 0.45 -7.43
C ARG A 56 6.22 -0.39 -6.96
N VAL A 57 6.06 -1.06 -5.81
CA VAL A 57 7.07 -1.99 -5.31
C VAL A 57 7.28 -3.14 -6.28
N ASN A 58 6.21 -3.77 -6.78
CA ASN A 58 6.32 -4.85 -7.77
C ASN A 58 7.11 -4.43 -9.02
N VAL A 59 6.78 -3.26 -9.59
CA VAL A 59 7.49 -2.71 -10.76
C VAL A 59 8.97 -2.46 -10.44
N SER A 60 9.26 -1.84 -9.29
CA SER A 60 10.65 -1.56 -8.89
C SER A 60 11.49 -2.82 -8.68
N LEU A 61 10.86 -3.90 -8.16
CA LEU A 61 11.54 -5.17 -7.93
C LEU A 61 11.81 -5.92 -9.24
N LEU A 62 10.93 -5.79 -10.24
CA LEU A 62 11.16 -6.30 -11.58
C LEU A 62 12.29 -5.56 -12.29
N GLY A 63 12.36 -4.23 -12.14
CA GLY A 63 13.44 -3.42 -12.69
C GLY A 63 14.82 -3.73 -12.10
N LYS A 64 14.88 -4.32 -10.89
CA LYS A 64 16.13 -4.77 -10.25
C LYS A 64 16.70 -6.06 -10.87
N LEU A 65 15.93 -6.74 -11.73
CA LEU A 65 16.36 -7.97 -12.41
C LEU A 65 16.99 -7.72 -13.78
N VAL A 66 17.00 -6.47 -14.23
CA VAL A 66 17.70 -5.99 -15.43
C VAL A 66 18.98 -5.30 -14.99
#